data_AF-A0A0G1PCA6-F1
#
_entry.id   AF-A0A0G1PCA6-F1
#
_cell.length_a   1.000
_cell.length_b   1.000
_cell.length_c   1.000
_cell.angle_alpha   90.00
_cell.angle_beta   90.00
_cell.angle_gamma   90.00
#
_symmetry.space_group_name_H-M   'P 1'
#
loop_
_entity.id
_entity.type
_entity.pdbx_description
1 polymer ?
#
loop_
_entity_poly.entity_id
_entity_poly.type
_entity_poly.pdbx_seq_one_letter_code
_entity_poly.pdbx_strand_id
1 'polypeptide(L)'
;MSFTYNKIMKRLKFDEIKSGMMAVGFASTFKAGTNLIFGWGWLVVVYLMLWVIWKVYLYIKMVDYVSAISWTFLQVTIPEDSEQTPKAMENIFAVLDGIHKNPDLVERYFEGYLEAWYSCELVCSKGRAKYVLVVPTVHKTFFEGVVYGQYPEAEVVETQDYTQVYDYKEIDKTFDLYGSEIVLTEDDIYPVKTYHNYEDVFAEEEKFIDPHQALVEAYTNVNENEQFWIQILIRPIDGKDIRKWADKGGEQIDKLAGKETKKSRGIFSKFIEVISQLPADAIKASVNGPLEAGKAVTRSSLDFPKISAGDTAKMDGILRKISMGGYRVKIRVLYVAPLGQLTKPNISRAIGGFKQFNTYNLNSFKPDPTTKTNGPNYVMKQTRRYRRKREIFLAYQWRDFWGYDEGYMMSDEELATLYHFPTKYSKAPAFERAKAGVGGAPENVPYV
;
A
#
# COMPACT_ATOMS: atom_id res chain seq x y z
N MET A 1 65.90 62.99 -7.24
CA MET A 1 64.62 62.72 -7.96
C MET A 1 64.65 61.51 -8.88
N SER A 2 65.76 61.19 -9.58
CA SER A 2 65.83 60.07 -10.56
C SER A 2 65.63 58.66 -9.97
N PHE A 3 66.11 58.39 -8.75
CA PHE A 3 66.08 57.05 -8.15
C PHE A 3 64.67 56.60 -7.71
N THR A 4 63.84 57.53 -7.24
CA THR A 4 62.49 57.26 -6.75
C THR A 4 61.51 57.01 -7.89
N TYR A 5 61.65 57.74 -9.00
CA TYR A 5 60.81 57.59 -10.20
C TYR A 5 61.01 56.22 -10.87
N ASN A 6 62.26 55.76 -11.02
CA ASN A 6 62.56 54.45 -11.60
C ASN A 6 62.05 53.27 -10.77
N LYS A 7 62.00 53.42 -9.44
CA LYS A 7 61.49 52.38 -8.52
C LYS A 7 59.96 52.28 -8.58
N ILE A 8 59.28 53.43 -8.72
CA ILE A 8 57.81 53.50 -8.87
C ILE A 8 57.39 52.98 -10.25
N MET A 9 58.09 53.37 -11.33
CA MET A 9 57.83 52.87 -12.68
C MET A 9 58.08 51.35 -12.82
N LYS A 10 59.09 50.80 -12.13
CA LYS A 10 59.30 49.34 -12.10
C LYS A 10 58.19 48.60 -11.34
N ARG A 11 57.63 49.19 -10.28
CA ARG A 11 56.49 48.60 -9.55
C ARG A 11 55.20 48.64 -10.36
N LEU A 12 54.88 49.77 -10.99
CA LEU A 12 53.72 49.90 -11.87
C LEU A 12 53.77 48.91 -13.05
N LYS A 13 54.93 48.76 -13.69
CA LYS A 13 55.12 47.73 -14.74
C LYS A 13 54.96 46.30 -14.21
N PHE A 14 55.40 46.02 -12.98
CA PHE A 14 55.25 44.68 -12.37
C PHE A 14 53.79 44.36 -12.02
N ASP A 15 53.03 45.36 -11.56
CA ASP A 15 51.61 45.19 -11.21
C ASP A 15 50.73 45.09 -12.47
N GLU A 16 51.04 45.82 -13.54
CA GLU A 16 50.40 45.63 -14.87
C GLU A 16 50.67 44.25 -15.45
N ILE A 17 51.91 43.73 -15.35
CA ILE A 17 52.26 42.38 -15.81
C ILE A 17 51.53 41.32 -14.97
N LYS A 18 51.44 41.48 -13.64
CA LYS A 18 50.68 40.56 -12.77
C LYS A 18 49.18 40.59 -13.06
N SER A 19 48.60 41.77 -13.29
CA SER A 19 47.20 41.94 -13.67
C SER A 19 46.90 41.28 -15.02
N GLY A 20 47.77 41.49 -16.02
CA GLY A 20 47.69 40.83 -17.33
C GLY A 20 47.82 39.32 -17.25
N MET A 21 48.74 38.78 -16.44
CA MET A 21 48.88 37.33 -16.24
C MET A 21 47.69 36.71 -15.49
N MET A 22 47.10 37.38 -14.50
CA MET A 22 45.88 36.91 -13.85
C MET A 22 44.67 36.95 -14.78
N ALA A 23 44.51 38.00 -15.59
CA ALA A 23 43.43 38.12 -16.57
C ALA A 23 43.54 37.06 -17.68
N VAL A 24 44.76 36.77 -18.17
CA VAL A 24 45.02 35.69 -19.13
C VAL A 24 44.79 34.32 -18.51
N GLY A 25 45.21 34.11 -17.26
CA GLY A 25 44.94 32.89 -16.50
C GLY A 25 43.44 32.64 -16.35
N PHE A 26 42.67 33.67 -15.96
CA PHE A 26 41.22 33.58 -15.76
C PHE A 26 40.46 33.41 -17.09
N ALA A 27 40.86 34.09 -18.16
CA ALA A 27 40.27 33.91 -19.49
C ALA A 27 40.57 32.52 -20.07
N SER A 28 41.74 31.94 -19.77
CA SER A 28 42.12 30.60 -20.22
C SER A 28 41.39 29.49 -19.45
N THR A 29 41.19 29.63 -18.13
CA THR A 29 40.39 28.70 -17.33
C THR A 29 38.89 28.83 -17.65
N PHE A 30 38.40 30.03 -17.95
CA PHE A 30 37.03 30.23 -18.41
C PHE A 30 36.82 29.66 -19.81
N LYS A 31 37.73 29.88 -20.77
CA LYS A 31 37.69 29.24 -22.11
C LYS A 31 37.82 27.71 -22.05
N ALA A 32 38.68 27.19 -21.17
CA ALA A 32 38.82 25.75 -20.96
C ALA A 32 37.54 25.16 -20.35
N GLY A 33 36.94 25.84 -19.37
CA GLY A 33 35.65 25.45 -18.79
C GLY A 33 34.51 25.49 -19.80
N THR A 34 34.44 26.53 -20.65
CA THR A 34 33.43 26.59 -21.72
C THR A 34 33.64 25.50 -22.77
N ASN A 35 34.88 25.20 -23.18
CA ASN A 35 35.15 24.12 -24.14
C ASN A 35 34.87 22.73 -23.57
N LEU A 36 35.02 22.52 -22.26
CA LEU A 36 34.68 21.27 -21.59
C LEU A 36 33.15 21.07 -21.51
N ILE A 37 32.41 22.14 -21.21
CA ILE A 37 30.94 22.12 -21.15
C ILE A 37 30.33 22.00 -22.54
N PHE A 38 30.83 22.72 -23.56
CA PHE A 38 30.35 22.57 -24.94
C PHE A 38 30.86 21.28 -25.61
N GLY A 39 32.02 20.76 -25.20
CA GLY A 39 32.62 19.54 -25.75
C GLY A 39 32.08 18.24 -25.17
N TRP A 40 31.71 18.20 -23.88
CA TRP A 40 31.20 17.00 -23.19
C TRP A 40 29.76 17.16 -22.68
N GLY A 41 29.21 18.37 -22.61
CA GLY A 41 27.84 18.60 -22.15
C GLY A 41 26.78 17.97 -23.05
N TRP A 42 27.04 17.85 -24.36
CA TRP A 42 26.14 17.13 -25.26
C TRP A 42 26.06 15.63 -24.92
N LEU A 43 27.10 15.03 -24.34
CA LEU A 43 27.05 13.63 -23.88
C LEU A 43 26.13 13.46 -22.67
N VAL A 44 26.06 14.45 -21.78
CA VAL A 44 25.09 14.45 -20.67
C VAL A 44 23.66 14.54 -21.21
N VAL A 45 23.43 15.40 -22.21
CA VAL A 45 22.12 15.51 -22.87
C VAL A 45 21.75 14.21 -23.59
N VAL A 46 22.69 13.60 -24.33
CA VAL A 46 22.48 12.30 -24.99
C VAL A 46 22.22 11.20 -23.96
N TYR A 47 22.98 11.15 -22.87
CA TYR A 47 22.75 10.19 -21.79
C TYR A 47 21.36 10.34 -21.16
N LEU A 48 20.95 11.57 -20.82
CA LEU A 48 19.61 11.85 -20.29
C LEU A 48 18.52 11.46 -21.30
N MET A 49 18.73 11.75 -22.59
CA MET A 49 17.80 11.38 -23.64
C MET A 49 17.68 9.85 -23.76
N LEU A 50 18.79 9.12 -23.80
CA LEU A 50 18.80 7.66 -23.82
C LEU A 50 18.17 7.07 -22.55
N TRP A 51 18.40 7.68 -21.39
CA TRP A 51 17.78 7.26 -20.13
C TRP A 51 16.27 7.47 -20.13
N VAL A 52 15.77 8.60 -20.64
CA VAL A 52 14.33 8.85 -20.81
C VAL A 52 13.73 7.87 -21.82
N ILE A 53 14.37 7.67 -22.98
CA ILE A 53 13.91 6.71 -23.99
C ILE A 53 13.84 5.30 -23.39
N TRP A 54 14.85 4.89 -22.63
CA TRP A 54 14.87 3.60 -21.95
C TRP A 54 13.73 3.47 -20.94
N LYS A 55 13.47 4.49 -20.11
CA LYS A 55 12.36 4.49 -19.16
C LYS A 55 11.00 4.43 -19.86
N VAL A 56 10.82 5.18 -20.95
CA VAL A 56 9.60 5.15 -21.76
C VAL A 56 9.41 3.78 -22.40
N TYR A 57 10.48 3.18 -22.94
CA TYR A 57 10.43 1.83 -23.50
C TYR A 57 9.96 0.79 -22.46
N LEU A 58 10.58 0.80 -21.27
CA LEU A 58 10.17 -0.12 -20.19
C LEU A 58 8.72 0.12 -19.74
N TYR A 59 8.29 1.38 -19.69
CA TYR A 59 6.92 1.73 -19.36
C TYR A 59 5.93 1.22 -20.41
N ILE A 60 6.23 1.37 -21.71
CA ILE A 60 5.39 0.85 -22.79
C ILE A 60 5.28 -0.68 -22.68
N LYS A 61 6.41 -1.38 -22.47
CA LYS A 61 6.40 -2.84 -22.28
C LYS A 61 5.59 -3.29 -21.08
N MET A 62 5.70 -2.58 -19.96
CA MET A 62 4.89 -2.83 -18.77
C MET A 62 3.39 -2.63 -19.06
N VAL A 63 3.02 -1.58 -19.79
CA VAL A 63 1.63 -1.33 -20.18
C VAL A 63 1.11 -2.43 -21.10
N ASP A 64 1.89 -2.84 -22.10
CA ASP A 64 1.55 -3.95 -22.99
C ASP A 64 1.29 -5.23 -22.18
N TYR A 65 2.18 -5.56 -21.25
CA TYR A 65 2.04 -6.71 -20.36
C TYR A 65 0.79 -6.65 -19.49
N VAL A 66 0.58 -5.53 -18.78
CA VAL A 66 -0.59 -5.33 -17.91
C VAL A 66 -1.90 -5.41 -18.69
N SER A 67 -1.93 -4.84 -19.90
CA SER A 67 -3.12 -4.87 -20.74
C SER A 67 -3.50 -6.26 -21.26
N ALA A 68 -2.52 -7.18 -21.29
CA ALA A 68 -2.73 -8.56 -21.69
C ALA A 68 -3.30 -9.45 -20.56
N ILE A 69 -3.32 -8.95 -19.31
CA ILE A 69 -3.87 -9.70 -18.16
C ILE A 69 -5.39 -9.75 -18.29
N SER A 70 -5.95 -10.96 -18.40
CA SER A 70 -7.40 -11.17 -18.30
C SER A 70 -7.83 -11.27 -16.84
N TRP A 71 -8.93 -10.60 -16.51
CA TRP A 71 -9.46 -10.50 -15.15
C TRP A 71 -10.78 -11.25 -15.02
N THR A 72 -10.97 -11.94 -13.91
CA THR A 72 -12.21 -12.62 -13.54
C THR A 72 -12.75 -12.03 -12.23
N PHE A 73 -14.06 -11.80 -12.17
CA PHE A 73 -14.74 -11.21 -11.02
C PHE A 73 -15.51 -12.30 -10.27
N LEU A 74 -15.12 -12.55 -9.03
CA LEU A 74 -15.70 -13.57 -8.17
C LEU A 74 -16.46 -12.87 -7.04
N GLN A 75 -17.79 -12.93 -7.06
CA GLN A 75 -18.59 -12.55 -5.91
C GLN A 75 -18.53 -13.66 -4.87
N VAL A 76 -18.08 -13.32 -3.67
CA VAL A 76 -18.00 -14.27 -2.55
C VAL A 76 -19.08 -13.94 -1.53
N THR A 77 -19.90 -14.93 -1.21
CA THR A 77 -21.00 -14.79 -0.26
C THR A 77 -20.83 -15.84 0.84
N ILE A 78 -20.86 -15.43 2.10
CA ILE A 78 -20.64 -16.33 3.24
C ILE A 78 -21.95 -16.55 4.00
N PRO A 79 -22.24 -17.77 4.48
CA PRO A 79 -23.37 -18.02 5.37
C PRO A 79 -23.26 -17.30 6.71
N GLU A 80 -24.41 -17.04 7.35
CA GLU A 80 -24.48 -16.37 8.67
C GLU A 80 -23.74 -17.12 9.77
N ASP A 81 -23.74 -18.44 9.71
CA ASP A 81 -23.24 -19.31 10.77
C ASP A 81 -21.72 -19.53 10.72
N SER A 82 -21.02 -18.88 9.78
CA SER A 82 -19.57 -19.00 9.65
C SER A 82 -18.84 -18.47 10.89
N GLU A 83 -18.20 -19.37 11.62
CA GLU A 83 -17.44 -19.07 12.85
C GLU A 83 -16.02 -18.54 12.59
N GLN A 84 -15.65 -18.41 11.32
CA GLN A 84 -14.31 -17.95 10.94
C GLN A 84 -14.07 -16.50 11.36
N THR A 85 -12.87 -16.24 11.88
CA THR A 85 -12.42 -14.93 12.34
C THR A 85 -11.57 -14.24 11.27
N PRO A 86 -11.16 -12.96 11.43
CA PRO A 86 -10.22 -12.31 10.51
C PRO A 86 -8.91 -13.08 10.31
N LYS A 87 -8.54 -13.96 11.26
CA LYS A 87 -7.38 -14.85 11.13
C LYS A 87 -7.47 -15.78 9.91
N ALA A 88 -8.68 -16.23 9.56
CA ALA A 88 -8.89 -17.04 8.37
C ALA A 88 -8.51 -16.26 7.10
N MET A 89 -8.84 -14.97 7.04
CA MET A 89 -8.46 -14.09 5.93
C MET A 89 -6.97 -13.78 5.90
N GLU A 90 -6.32 -13.63 7.07
CA GLU A 90 -4.86 -13.52 7.15
C GLU A 90 -4.18 -14.75 6.54
N ASN A 91 -4.69 -15.95 6.83
CA ASN A 91 -4.18 -17.18 6.21
C ASN A 91 -4.44 -17.21 4.69
N ILE A 92 -5.58 -16.71 4.21
CA ILE A 92 -5.82 -16.55 2.77
C ILE A 92 -4.72 -15.70 2.15
N PHE A 93 -4.47 -14.51 2.69
CA PHE A 93 -3.43 -13.63 2.18
C PHE A 93 -2.06 -14.32 2.19
N ALA A 94 -1.66 -14.91 3.31
CA ALA A 94 -0.38 -15.63 3.41
C ALA A 94 -0.19 -16.73 2.35
N VAL A 95 -1.26 -17.43 1.96
CA VAL A 95 -1.21 -18.42 0.87
C VAL A 95 -1.15 -17.76 -0.51
N LEU A 96 -1.87 -16.64 -0.70
CA LEU A 96 -1.86 -15.86 -1.94
C LEU A 96 -0.52 -15.17 -2.22
N ASP A 97 0.33 -14.94 -1.21
CA ASP A 97 1.72 -14.49 -1.42
C ASP A 97 2.51 -15.44 -2.33
N GLY A 98 2.14 -16.73 -2.37
CA GLY A 98 2.76 -17.74 -3.23
C GLY A 98 2.61 -17.51 -4.75
N ILE A 99 1.85 -16.49 -5.18
CA ILE A 99 1.65 -16.15 -6.60
C ILE A 99 2.87 -15.42 -7.20
N HIS A 100 3.89 -15.08 -6.39
CA HIS A 100 5.09 -14.43 -6.91
C HIS A 100 5.90 -15.35 -7.84
N LYS A 101 6.44 -14.76 -8.91
CA LYS A 101 7.41 -15.38 -9.82
C LYS A 101 8.69 -14.57 -9.76
N ASN A 102 9.84 -15.22 -9.88
CA ASN A 102 11.10 -14.53 -10.12
C ASN A 102 11.29 -14.38 -11.64
N PRO A 103 11.06 -13.19 -12.23
CA PRO A 103 11.20 -13.02 -13.66
C PRO A 103 12.67 -13.04 -14.10
N ASP A 104 12.92 -13.67 -15.24
CA ASP A 104 14.23 -13.60 -15.90
C ASP A 104 14.51 -12.19 -16.44
N LEU A 105 15.78 -11.90 -16.75
CA LEU A 105 16.18 -10.61 -17.33
C LEU A 105 15.42 -10.30 -18.63
N VAL A 106 15.09 -11.33 -19.42
CA VAL A 106 14.33 -11.19 -20.66
C VAL A 106 12.89 -10.79 -20.35
N GLU A 107 12.22 -11.52 -19.47
CA GLU A 107 10.85 -11.23 -19.07
C GLU A 107 10.74 -9.83 -18.46
N ARG A 108 11.70 -9.46 -17.61
CA ARG A 108 11.74 -8.15 -16.95
C ARG A 108 11.94 -6.97 -17.91
N TYR A 109 12.86 -7.07 -18.87
CA TYR A 109 13.26 -5.92 -19.70
C TYR A 109 12.66 -5.92 -21.11
N PHE A 110 12.31 -7.07 -21.67
CA PHE A 110 11.77 -7.18 -23.03
C PHE A 110 10.27 -7.46 -23.06
N GLU A 111 9.79 -8.28 -22.13
CA GLU A 111 8.35 -8.59 -22.01
C GLU A 111 7.64 -7.60 -21.09
N GLY A 112 8.38 -6.86 -20.27
CA GLY A 112 7.81 -5.89 -19.33
C GLY A 112 7.05 -6.55 -18.18
N TYR A 113 7.45 -7.78 -17.82
CA TYR A 113 6.81 -8.56 -16.76
C TYR A 113 6.64 -7.71 -15.51
N LEU A 114 5.42 -7.72 -14.98
CA LEU A 114 5.04 -7.12 -13.71
C LEU A 114 4.24 -8.17 -12.94
N GLU A 115 4.56 -8.37 -11.67
CA GLU A 115 3.82 -9.31 -10.82
C GLU A 115 2.32 -8.96 -10.85
N ALA A 116 1.51 -9.96 -11.20
CA ALA A 116 0.07 -9.79 -11.23
C ALA A 116 -0.43 -9.49 -9.82
N TRP A 117 -1.32 -8.51 -9.71
CA TRP A 117 -2.02 -8.19 -8.48
C TRP A 117 -3.43 -8.78 -8.52
N TYR A 118 -4.13 -8.68 -7.41
CA TYR A 118 -5.56 -8.95 -7.31
C TYR A 118 -6.22 -7.84 -6.52
N SER A 119 -7.55 -7.77 -6.60
CA SER A 119 -8.36 -6.74 -5.96
C SER A 119 -9.34 -7.37 -4.99
N CYS A 120 -9.35 -6.88 -3.76
CA CYS A 120 -10.41 -7.13 -2.79
C CYS A 120 -11.35 -5.92 -2.79
N GLU A 121 -12.57 -6.09 -3.28
CA GLU A 121 -13.53 -5.01 -3.48
C GLU A 121 -14.77 -5.19 -2.61
N LEU A 122 -15.24 -4.07 -2.05
CA LEU A 122 -16.48 -4.00 -1.30
C LEU A 122 -17.43 -3.03 -2.01
N VAL A 123 -18.57 -3.55 -2.45
CA VAL A 123 -19.60 -2.78 -3.16
C VAL A 123 -20.80 -2.63 -2.23
N CYS A 124 -21.00 -1.41 -1.73
CA CYS A 124 -22.08 -1.05 -0.84
C CYS A 124 -23.16 -0.24 -1.56
N SER A 125 -24.41 -0.63 -1.34
CA SER A 125 -25.62 0.08 -1.72
C SER A 125 -26.52 0.22 -0.48
N LYS A 126 -27.68 0.86 -0.62
CA LYS A 126 -28.63 1.04 0.49
C LYS A 126 -28.96 -0.30 1.17
N GLY A 127 -28.45 -0.48 2.38
CA GLY A 127 -28.64 -1.68 3.20
C GLY A 127 -28.12 -2.99 2.59
N ARG A 128 -27.19 -2.94 1.62
CA ARG A 128 -26.62 -4.14 1.00
C ARG A 128 -25.13 -3.98 0.71
N ALA A 129 -24.34 -4.99 1.04
CA ALA A 129 -22.90 -5.06 0.82
C ALA A 129 -22.56 -6.36 0.09
N LYS A 130 -21.73 -6.24 -0.95
CA LYS A 130 -21.22 -7.35 -1.76
C LYS A 130 -19.71 -7.36 -1.74
N TYR A 131 -19.14 -8.56 -1.55
CA TYR A 131 -17.71 -8.79 -1.62
C TYR A 131 -17.37 -9.33 -3.00
N VAL A 132 -16.42 -8.67 -3.66
CA VAL A 132 -15.97 -9.05 -5.00
C VAL A 132 -14.46 -9.18 -4.99
N LEU A 133 -13.96 -10.36 -5.36
CA LEU A 133 -12.54 -10.60 -5.62
C LEU A 133 -12.29 -10.51 -7.11
N VAL A 134 -11.40 -9.62 -7.53
CA VAL A 134 -10.95 -9.52 -8.93
C VAL A 134 -9.58 -10.13 -9.05
N VAL A 135 -9.47 -11.20 -9.83
CA VAL A 135 -8.26 -12.03 -9.89
C VAL A 135 -7.84 -12.25 -11.34
N PRO A 136 -6.55 -12.45 -11.62
CA PRO A 136 -6.12 -12.87 -12.95
C PRO A 136 -6.76 -14.22 -13.31
N THR A 137 -7.34 -14.35 -14.50
CA THR A 137 -8.10 -15.54 -14.92
C THR A 137 -7.28 -16.82 -14.82
N VAL A 138 -5.97 -16.73 -15.09
CA VAL A 138 -5.03 -17.87 -14.99
C VAL A 138 -4.96 -18.45 -13.58
N HIS A 139 -5.19 -17.63 -12.55
CA HIS A 139 -5.14 -18.04 -11.15
C HIS A 139 -6.53 -18.27 -10.53
N LYS A 140 -7.62 -18.17 -11.30
CA LYS A 140 -9.01 -18.31 -10.78
C LYS A 140 -9.18 -19.52 -9.86
N THR A 141 -8.83 -20.71 -10.34
CA THR A 141 -8.99 -21.97 -9.59
C THR A 141 -8.17 -22.00 -8.30
N PHE A 142 -6.99 -21.37 -8.30
CA PHE A 142 -6.17 -21.26 -7.10
C PHE A 142 -6.86 -20.37 -6.06
N PHE A 143 -7.37 -19.19 -6.45
CA PHE A 143 -8.10 -18.31 -5.54
C PHE A 143 -9.38 -18.98 -4.99
N GLU A 144 -10.17 -19.64 -5.83
CA GLU A 144 -11.35 -20.39 -5.39
C GLU A 144 -10.96 -21.46 -4.36
N GLY A 145 -9.93 -22.26 -4.63
CA GLY A 145 -9.43 -23.28 -3.72
C GLY A 145 -8.96 -22.73 -2.37
N VAL A 146 -8.27 -21.59 -2.36
CA VAL A 146 -7.83 -20.92 -1.13
C VAL A 146 -9.01 -20.40 -0.32
N VAL A 147 -10.02 -19.80 -0.98
CA VAL A 147 -11.24 -19.33 -0.32
C VAL A 147 -12.00 -20.51 0.29
N TYR A 148 -12.25 -21.58 -0.47
CA TYR A 148 -12.92 -22.79 0.04
C TYR A 148 -12.14 -23.49 1.16
N GLY A 149 -10.80 -23.41 1.14
CA GLY A 149 -9.95 -23.99 2.18
C GLY A 149 -10.13 -23.33 3.55
N GLN A 150 -10.42 -22.03 3.59
CA GLN A 150 -10.67 -21.29 4.84
C GLN A 150 -12.17 -21.11 5.13
N TYR A 151 -13.00 -21.03 4.09
CA TYR A 151 -14.45 -20.87 4.16
C TYR A 151 -15.15 -21.95 3.30
N PRO A 152 -15.28 -23.19 3.81
CA PRO A 152 -15.84 -24.31 3.05
C PRO A 152 -17.27 -24.08 2.57
N GLU A 153 -18.06 -23.35 3.34
CA GLU A 153 -19.47 -23.07 3.04
C GLU A 153 -19.68 -21.80 2.21
N ALA A 154 -18.61 -21.12 1.78
CA ALA A 154 -18.72 -19.93 0.95
C ALA A 154 -19.30 -20.25 -0.43
N GLU A 155 -20.17 -19.38 -0.93
CA GLU A 155 -20.65 -19.42 -2.30
C GLU A 155 -19.82 -18.45 -3.15
N VAL A 156 -19.04 -19.00 -4.08
CA VAL A 156 -18.21 -18.22 -5.01
C VAL A 156 -18.86 -18.26 -6.39
N VAL A 157 -19.34 -17.11 -6.86
CA VAL A 157 -20.05 -16.97 -8.13
C VAL A 157 -19.29 -16.02 -9.04
N GLU A 158 -19.06 -16.43 -10.29
CA GLU A 158 -18.51 -15.53 -11.30
C GLU A 158 -19.55 -14.49 -11.72
N THR A 159 -19.16 -13.21 -11.71
CA THR A 159 -20.06 -12.09 -12.01
C THR A 159 -19.47 -11.18 -13.09
N GLN A 160 -20.30 -10.32 -13.65
CA GLN A 160 -19.83 -9.27 -14.55
C GLN A 160 -19.29 -8.08 -13.74
N ASP A 161 -18.37 -7.32 -14.34
CA ASP A 161 -17.83 -6.12 -13.72
C ASP A 161 -18.93 -5.08 -13.47
N TYR A 162 -19.28 -4.91 -12.20
CA TYR A 162 -20.31 -3.98 -11.74
C TYR A 162 -20.01 -2.52 -12.10
N THR A 163 -18.74 -2.17 -12.34
CA THR A 163 -18.35 -0.80 -12.69
C THR A 163 -18.74 -0.42 -14.12
N GLN A 164 -19.02 -1.41 -14.99
CA GLN A 164 -19.40 -1.17 -16.39
C GLN A 164 -20.81 -0.59 -16.55
N VAL A 165 -21.60 -0.56 -15.48
CA VAL A 165 -22.90 0.13 -15.43
C VAL A 165 -22.72 1.65 -15.62
N TYR A 166 -21.52 2.18 -15.34
CA TYR A 166 -21.20 3.60 -15.40
C TYR A 166 -20.12 3.86 -16.45
N ASP A 167 -20.39 4.76 -17.42
CA ASP A 167 -19.37 5.22 -18.37
C ASP A 167 -18.73 6.54 -17.87
N TYR A 168 -17.40 6.62 -17.94
CA TYR A 168 -16.64 7.83 -17.62
C TYR A 168 -17.09 9.06 -18.42
N LYS A 169 -17.69 8.89 -19.60
CA LYS A 169 -18.22 9.99 -20.43
C LYS A 169 -19.48 10.63 -19.87
N GLU A 170 -20.16 9.95 -18.94
CA GLU A 170 -21.39 10.41 -18.32
C GLU A 170 -21.20 11.07 -16.96
N ILE A 171 -19.95 11.13 -16.47
CA ILE A 171 -19.57 11.93 -15.30
C ILE A 171 -20.01 13.39 -15.52
N ASP A 172 -20.65 13.97 -14.50
CA ASP A 172 -21.27 15.30 -14.50
C ASP A 172 -22.48 15.45 -15.45
N LYS A 173 -22.98 14.36 -16.05
CA LYS A 173 -24.18 14.33 -16.90
C LYS A 173 -25.32 13.50 -16.31
N THR A 174 -25.06 12.22 -16.03
CA THR A 174 -26.05 11.28 -15.45
C THR A 174 -25.76 11.03 -13.97
N PHE A 175 -24.48 10.91 -13.64
CA PHE A 175 -24.00 10.71 -12.27
C PHE A 175 -22.85 11.66 -11.92
N ASP A 176 -22.68 11.86 -10.62
CA ASP A 176 -21.51 12.50 -10.03
C ASP A 176 -20.79 11.48 -9.13
N LEU A 177 -19.49 11.69 -8.91
CA LEU A 177 -18.70 10.86 -8.02
C LEU A 177 -17.74 11.68 -7.16
N TYR A 178 -17.56 11.20 -5.93
CA TYR A 178 -16.40 11.51 -5.11
C TYR A 178 -15.45 10.32 -5.11
N GLY A 179 -14.15 10.57 -5.21
CA GLY A 179 -13.14 9.53 -5.15
C GLY A 179 -11.86 10.03 -4.50
N SER A 180 -11.14 9.12 -3.85
CA SER A 180 -9.75 9.36 -3.43
C SER A 180 -9.00 8.03 -3.32
N GLU A 181 -7.70 8.06 -3.60
CA GLU A 181 -6.81 7.04 -3.05
C GLU A 181 -6.62 7.32 -1.56
N ILE A 182 -6.54 6.25 -0.77
CA ILE A 182 -6.27 6.30 0.67
C ILE A 182 -4.82 5.91 0.87
N VAL A 183 -4.06 6.82 1.46
CA VAL A 183 -2.62 6.68 1.72
C VAL A 183 -2.35 6.74 3.21
N LEU A 184 -1.21 6.19 3.61
CA LEU A 184 -0.71 6.30 4.97
C LEU A 184 -0.22 7.72 5.26
N THR A 185 -0.33 8.11 6.53
CA THR A 185 0.10 9.43 6.99
C THR A 185 1.58 9.46 7.31
N GLU A 186 2.04 8.41 7.98
CA GLU A 186 3.44 8.14 8.33
C GLU A 186 4.03 7.08 7.40
N ASP A 187 5.32 6.81 7.56
CA ASP A 187 6.05 5.77 6.82
C ASP A 187 5.39 4.38 6.97
N ASP A 188 5.43 3.56 5.91
CA ASP A 188 4.76 2.26 5.84
C ASP A 188 5.33 1.20 6.79
N ILE A 189 6.49 1.48 7.39
CA ILE A 189 7.05 0.70 8.50
C ILE A 189 6.13 0.71 9.73
N TYR A 190 5.46 1.83 10.00
CA TYR A 190 4.56 1.92 11.15
C TYR A 190 3.26 1.18 10.85
N PRO A 191 2.81 0.30 11.77
CA PRO A 191 1.57 -0.43 11.56
C PRO A 191 0.33 0.45 11.73
N VAL A 192 -0.77 0.04 11.12
CA VAL A 192 -2.11 0.50 11.50
C VAL A 192 -2.69 -0.36 12.63
N LYS A 193 -3.83 0.04 13.20
CA LYS A 193 -4.50 -0.78 14.21
C LYS A 193 -4.95 -2.10 13.57
N THR A 194 -4.60 -3.22 14.20
CA THR A 194 -4.91 -4.58 13.71
C THR A 194 -6.11 -5.17 14.46
N TYR A 195 -6.71 -6.23 13.94
CA TYR A 195 -7.88 -6.89 14.53
C TYR A 195 -7.65 -7.31 16.00
N HIS A 196 -6.43 -7.72 16.36
CA HIS A 196 -6.05 -8.02 17.75
C HIS A 196 -6.26 -6.86 18.73
N ASN A 197 -6.22 -5.62 18.25
CA ASN A 197 -6.47 -4.45 19.08
C ASN A 197 -7.98 -4.17 19.30
N TYR A 198 -8.86 -5.00 18.76
CA TYR A 198 -10.32 -4.94 18.94
C TYR A 198 -10.88 -6.14 19.71
N GLU A 199 -9.99 -6.99 20.23
CA GLU A 199 -10.34 -8.04 21.18
C GLU A 199 -10.45 -7.41 22.57
N ASP A 200 -11.65 -7.40 23.15
CA ASP A 200 -11.88 -7.02 24.54
C ASP A 200 -11.72 -8.25 25.44
N VAL A 201 -10.61 -8.28 26.16
CA VAL A 201 -10.23 -9.38 27.07
C VAL A 201 -11.22 -9.50 28.25
N PHE A 202 -11.99 -8.45 28.55
CA PHE A 202 -12.89 -8.39 29.71
C PHE A 202 -14.35 -8.71 29.39
N ALA A 203 -14.73 -8.85 28.12
CA ALA A 203 -16.11 -9.16 27.74
C ALA A 203 -16.42 -10.67 27.86
N GLU A 204 -17.56 -11.02 28.44
CA GLU A 204 -17.96 -12.43 28.65
C GLU A 204 -18.65 -13.05 27.42
N GLU A 205 -19.46 -12.29 26.67
CA GLU A 205 -20.30 -12.82 25.57
C GLU A 205 -19.89 -12.36 24.15
N GLU A 206 -19.29 -11.18 23.98
CA GLU A 206 -18.82 -10.66 22.68
C GLU A 206 -17.40 -10.09 22.82
N LYS A 207 -16.39 -10.97 22.81
CA LYS A 207 -14.97 -10.62 23.00
C LYS A 207 -14.35 -9.84 21.84
N PHE A 208 -15.00 -9.77 20.68
CA PHE A 208 -14.41 -9.19 19.48
C PHE A 208 -15.35 -8.16 18.86
N ILE A 209 -14.91 -6.92 18.79
CA ILE A 209 -15.62 -5.86 18.08
C ILE A 209 -15.06 -5.78 16.66
N ASP A 210 -15.86 -6.16 15.67
CA ASP A 210 -15.40 -6.23 14.29
C ASP A 210 -15.25 -4.81 13.68
N PRO A 211 -14.02 -4.34 13.37
CA PRO A 211 -13.84 -3.03 12.76
C PRO A 211 -14.33 -2.98 11.30
N HIS A 212 -14.32 -4.10 10.58
CA HIS A 212 -14.82 -4.14 9.20
C HIS A 212 -16.34 -4.01 9.16
N GLN A 213 -17.05 -4.51 10.19
CA GLN A 213 -18.49 -4.28 10.30
C GLN A 213 -18.85 -2.80 10.40
N ALA A 214 -18.19 -2.06 11.30
CA ALA A 214 -18.43 -0.62 11.45
C ALA A 214 -18.16 0.14 10.14
N LEU A 215 -17.19 -0.34 9.35
CA LEU A 215 -16.91 0.17 8.02
C LEU A 215 -18.09 -0.07 7.06
N VAL A 216 -18.58 -1.32 6.98
CA VAL A 216 -19.69 -1.71 6.09
C VAL A 216 -20.99 -0.99 6.46
N GLU A 217 -21.31 -0.85 7.74
CA GLU A 217 -22.50 -0.11 8.20
C GLU A 217 -22.45 1.36 7.79
N ALA A 218 -21.27 2.00 7.88
CA ALA A 218 -21.09 3.37 7.47
C ALA A 218 -21.31 3.57 5.95
N TYR A 219 -20.95 2.56 5.14
CA TYR A 219 -21.07 2.60 3.67
C TYR A 219 -22.41 2.10 3.13
N THR A 220 -23.16 1.33 3.90
CA THR A 220 -24.49 0.83 3.48
C THR A 220 -25.61 1.79 3.88
N ASN A 221 -25.33 2.73 4.81
CA ASN A 221 -26.20 3.84 5.14
C ASN A 221 -26.12 4.99 4.10
N VAL A 222 -26.62 4.69 2.91
CA VAL A 222 -26.73 5.60 1.77
C VAL A 222 -28.17 5.77 1.29
N ASN A 223 -28.42 6.83 0.53
CA ASN A 223 -29.73 7.02 -0.10
C ASN A 223 -29.96 6.00 -1.23
N GLU A 224 -31.19 5.96 -1.74
CA GLU A 224 -31.50 5.13 -2.89
C GLU A 224 -30.71 5.58 -4.13
N ASN A 225 -30.23 4.61 -4.91
CA ASN A 225 -29.39 4.82 -6.11
C ASN A 225 -27.99 5.39 -5.86
N GLU A 226 -27.58 5.54 -4.60
CA GLU A 226 -26.20 5.84 -4.23
C GLU A 226 -25.42 4.55 -3.97
N GLN A 227 -24.14 4.57 -4.31
CA GLN A 227 -23.23 3.44 -4.09
C GLN A 227 -21.88 3.90 -3.55
N PHE A 228 -21.33 3.10 -2.65
CA PHE A 228 -19.95 3.23 -2.18
C PHE A 228 -19.15 2.01 -2.59
N TRP A 229 -17.98 2.25 -3.16
CA TRP A 229 -17.08 1.18 -3.55
C TRP A 229 -15.72 1.37 -2.91
N ILE A 230 -15.19 0.30 -2.34
CA ILE A 230 -13.82 0.23 -1.85
C ILE A 230 -13.08 -0.77 -2.73
N GLN A 231 -11.85 -0.45 -3.10
CA GLN A 231 -10.95 -1.32 -3.84
C GLN A 231 -9.62 -1.36 -3.12
N ILE A 232 -9.19 -2.54 -2.72
CA ILE A 232 -7.89 -2.80 -2.12
C ILE A 232 -7.12 -3.66 -3.12
N LEU A 233 -6.24 -3.02 -3.88
CA LEU A 233 -5.34 -3.71 -4.79
C LEU A 233 -4.15 -4.24 -3.99
N ILE A 234 -3.89 -5.53 -4.12
CA ILE A 234 -2.84 -6.24 -3.37
C ILE A 234 -1.91 -6.89 -4.38
N ARG A 235 -0.63 -6.52 -4.31
CA ARG A 235 0.41 -7.10 -5.16
C ARG A 235 1.48 -7.78 -4.30
N PRO A 236 1.69 -9.10 -4.49
CA PRO A 236 2.85 -9.80 -3.94
C PRO A 236 4.15 -9.16 -4.40
N ILE A 237 5.21 -9.29 -3.60
CA ILE A 237 6.51 -8.69 -3.89
C ILE A 237 7.65 -9.70 -3.75
N ASP A 238 8.75 -9.46 -4.46
CA ASP A 238 9.97 -10.26 -4.33
C ASP A 238 10.50 -10.18 -2.89
N GLY A 239 10.93 -11.32 -2.35
CA GLY A 239 11.56 -11.43 -1.03
C GLY A 239 12.76 -10.50 -0.84
N LYS A 240 13.41 -10.05 -1.92
CA LYS A 240 14.44 -8.99 -1.85
C LYS A 240 13.88 -7.65 -1.37
N ASP A 241 12.71 -7.26 -1.84
CA ASP A 241 12.08 -6.00 -1.47
C ASP A 241 11.44 -6.08 -0.08
N ILE A 242 10.88 -7.25 0.28
CA ILE A 242 10.47 -7.55 1.67
C ILE A 242 11.65 -7.35 2.61
N ARG A 243 12.82 -7.91 2.28
CA ARG A 243 14.01 -7.79 3.11
C ARG A 243 14.50 -6.35 3.25
N LYS A 244 14.50 -5.56 2.17
CA LYS A 244 14.86 -4.13 2.23
C LYS A 244 13.91 -3.36 3.14
N TRP A 245 12.61 -3.66 3.07
CA TRP A 245 11.60 -3.05 3.92
C TRP A 245 11.78 -3.45 5.40
N ALA A 246 12.04 -4.73 5.68
CA ALA A 246 12.35 -5.21 7.03
C ALA A 246 13.64 -4.59 7.59
N ASP A 247 14.70 -4.45 6.78
CA ASP A 247 15.95 -3.78 7.16
C ASP A 247 15.69 -2.30 7.54
N LYS A 248 14.86 -1.59 6.75
CA LYS A 248 14.45 -0.21 7.02
C LYS A 248 13.68 -0.11 8.35
N GLY A 249 12.84 -1.10 8.66
CA GLY A 249 12.15 -1.22 9.95
C GLY A 249 13.11 -1.45 11.12
N GLY A 250 14.09 -2.34 10.95
CA GLY A 250 15.16 -2.57 11.93
C GLY A 250 15.98 -1.31 12.22
N GLU A 251 16.35 -0.55 11.18
CA GLU A 251 17.04 0.74 11.33
C GLU A 251 16.20 1.75 12.13
N GLN A 252 14.88 1.73 11.94
CA GLN A 252 13.97 2.62 12.67
C GLN A 252 13.87 2.23 14.16
N ILE A 253 13.85 0.92 14.46
CA ILE A 253 13.89 0.40 15.82
C ILE A 253 15.21 0.80 16.50
N ASP A 254 16.35 0.69 15.81
CA ASP A 254 17.66 1.09 16.37
C ASP A 254 17.71 2.59 16.68
N LYS A 255 17.12 3.43 15.83
CA LYS A 255 16.98 4.88 16.08
C LYS A 255 16.13 5.17 17.31
N LEU A 256 14.97 4.50 17.44
CA LEU A 256 14.09 4.64 18.60
C LEU A 256 14.76 4.13 19.88
N ALA A 257 15.62 3.11 19.77
CA ALA A 257 16.42 2.57 20.86
C ALA A 257 17.63 3.44 21.26
N GLY A 258 17.89 4.54 20.54
CA GLY A 258 19.04 5.42 20.78
C GLY A 258 20.40 4.81 20.40
N LYS A 259 20.43 3.77 19.56
CA LYS A 259 21.68 3.19 19.04
C LYS A 259 22.12 3.98 17.81
N GLU A 260 23.39 4.37 17.75
CA GLU A 260 23.95 4.99 16.54
C GLU A 260 23.84 4.00 15.37
N THR A 261 23.18 4.43 14.29
CA THR A 261 22.82 3.61 13.13
C THR A 261 24.05 3.10 12.39
N LYS A 262 24.63 1.98 12.82
CA LYS A 262 25.54 1.18 11.99
C LYS A 262 24.66 0.31 11.09
N LYS A 263 24.72 0.55 9.77
CA LYS A 263 24.08 -0.29 8.74
C LYS A 263 24.34 -1.77 9.03
N SER A 264 23.39 -2.46 9.67
CA SER A 264 23.58 -3.83 10.15
C SER A 264 22.66 -4.77 9.39
N ARG A 265 23.22 -5.45 8.39
CA ARG A 265 22.62 -6.66 7.79
C ARG A 265 22.52 -7.84 8.78
N GLY A 266 22.89 -7.68 10.05
CA GLY A 266 23.06 -8.76 11.02
C GLY A 266 21.92 -8.95 12.02
N ILE A 267 20.93 -8.05 12.08
CA ILE A 267 19.82 -8.17 13.04
C ILE A 267 18.76 -9.15 12.53
N PHE A 268 18.46 -9.15 11.23
CA PHE A 268 17.50 -10.08 10.62
C PHE A 268 17.89 -11.56 10.80
N SER A 269 19.18 -11.89 10.64
CA SER A 269 19.67 -13.28 10.84
C SER A 269 19.63 -13.72 12.31
N LYS A 270 19.95 -12.81 13.24
CA LYS A 270 19.82 -13.08 14.67
C LYS A 270 18.36 -13.21 15.11
N PHE A 271 17.45 -12.52 14.43
CA PHE A 271 16.02 -12.53 14.74
C PHE A 271 15.31 -13.79 14.24
N ILE A 272 15.60 -14.27 13.03
CA ILE A 272 15.10 -15.57 12.54
C ILE A 272 15.55 -16.69 13.48
N GLU A 273 16.79 -16.65 13.95
CA GLU A 273 17.31 -17.62 14.91
C GLU A 273 16.56 -17.57 16.25
N VAL A 274 16.28 -16.37 16.76
CA VAL A 274 15.50 -16.19 18.01
C VAL A 274 14.04 -16.61 17.87
N ILE A 275 13.37 -16.29 16.75
CA ILE A 275 11.99 -16.73 16.50
C ILE A 275 11.91 -18.25 16.32
N SER A 276 12.85 -18.85 15.59
CA SER A 276 12.89 -20.30 15.38
C SER A 276 13.14 -21.10 16.67
N GLN A 277 13.71 -20.46 17.69
CA GLN A 277 13.98 -21.05 19.01
C GLN A 277 12.89 -20.78 20.05
N LEU A 278 11.88 -19.96 19.72
CA LEU A 278 10.73 -19.75 20.59
C LEU A 278 9.80 -20.97 20.52
N PRO A 279 9.49 -21.62 21.66
CA PRO A 279 8.52 -22.70 21.69
C PRO A 279 7.16 -22.20 21.19
N ALA A 280 6.45 -22.97 20.37
CA ALA A 280 5.14 -22.60 19.82
C ALA A 280 4.11 -22.18 20.90
N ASP A 281 4.27 -22.72 22.11
CA ASP A 281 3.42 -22.40 23.26
C ASP A 281 3.70 -21.02 23.87
N ALA A 282 4.90 -20.45 23.68
CA ALA A 282 5.24 -19.11 24.15
C ALA A 282 4.60 -18.01 23.27
N ILE A 283 4.52 -18.26 21.96
CA ILE A 283 3.78 -17.41 21.01
C ILE A 283 2.28 -17.45 21.36
N LYS A 284 1.74 -18.65 21.65
CA LYS A 284 0.34 -18.81 22.06
C LYS A 284 0.03 -18.23 23.45
N ALA A 285 0.96 -18.31 24.41
CA ALA A 285 0.79 -17.74 25.75
C ALA A 285 0.81 -16.20 25.75
N SER A 286 1.55 -15.58 24.83
CA SER A 286 1.47 -14.13 24.60
C SER A 286 0.13 -13.68 23.99
N VAL A 287 -0.62 -14.61 23.39
CA VAL A 287 -1.87 -14.33 22.68
C VAL A 287 -3.10 -14.62 23.57
N ASN A 288 -3.03 -15.58 24.51
CA ASN A 288 -4.24 -16.10 25.18
C ASN A 288 -4.24 -16.13 26.73
N GLY A 289 -3.26 -15.59 27.45
CA GLY A 289 -3.14 -15.80 28.91
C GLY A 289 -3.33 -14.57 29.81
N PRO A 290 -4.17 -14.61 30.87
CA PRO A 290 -4.25 -13.56 31.87
C PRO A 290 -3.07 -13.65 32.86
N LEU A 291 -2.67 -12.47 33.37
CA LEU A 291 -1.56 -12.27 34.31
C LEU A 291 -1.73 -13.09 35.60
N GLU A 292 -0.91 -14.14 35.76
CA GLU A 292 -0.44 -14.58 37.08
C GLU A 292 1.08 -14.78 37.09
N ALA A 293 1.70 -14.22 38.12
CA ALA A 293 3.13 -14.16 38.31
C ALA A 293 3.71 -15.52 38.71
N GLY A 294 4.69 -16.02 37.96
CA GLY A 294 5.45 -17.20 38.37
C GLY A 294 6.56 -17.59 37.40
N LYS A 295 7.80 -17.24 37.77
CA LYS A 295 9.09 -17.58 37.13
C LYS A 295 9.39 -16.84 35.82
N ALA A 296 9.93 -15.64 36.00
CA ALA A 296 10.70 -14.92 35.01
C ALA A 296 11.82 -15.82 34.45
N VAL A 297 11.58 -16.38 33.27
CA VAL A 297 12.66 -16.70 32.34
C VAL A 297 13.38 -15.38 32.09
N THR A 298 14.66 -15.36 32.42
CA THR A 298 15.54 -14.21 32.32
C THR A 298 15.41 -13.63 30.91
N ARG A 299 14.64 -12.55 30.77
CA ARG A 299 14.74 -11.63 29.64
C ARG A 299 16.20 -11.21 29.61
N SER A 300 17.02 -11.86 28.80
CA SER A 300 18.34 -11.33 28.46
C SER A 300 18.06 -10.00 27.76
N SER A 301 18.25 -8.97 28.56
CA SER A 301 17.98 -7.59 28.21
C SER A 301 18.74 -7.25 26.93
N LEU A 302 17.98 -7.08 25.84
CA LEU A 302 18.17 -5.85 25.09
C LEU A 302 17.85 -4.74 26.10
N ASP A 303 18.87 -4.29 26.84
CA ASP A 303 18.80 -3.12 27.69
C ASP A 303 18.62 -1.92 26.77
N PHE A 304 17.36 -1.74 26.39
CA PHE A 304 16.88 -0.48 25.89
C PHE A 304 17.02 0.50 27.06
N PRO A 305 17.59 1.71 26.86
CA PRO A 305 17.52 2.77 27.87
C PRO A 305 16.05 2.97 28.28
N LYS A 306 15.76 3.71 29.37
CA LYS A 306 14.37 3.98 29.79
C LYS A 306 13.58 4.69 28.67
N ILE A 307 13.06 3.91 27.74
CA ILE A 307 12.29 4.32 26.58
C ILE A 307 10.87 4.59 27.07
N SER A 308 10.25 5.63 26.55
CA SER A 308 8.85 5.95 26.83
C SER A 308 7.97 4.73 26.49
N ALA A 309 6.96 4.41 27.30
CA ALA A 309 6.07 3.28 27.04
C ALA A 309 5.45 3.32 25.62
N GLY A 310 5.23 4.52 25.07
CA GLY A 310 4.75 4.70 23.70
C GLY A 310 5.76 4.32 22.62
N ASP A 311 7.05 4.47 22.87
CA ASP A 311 8.11 4.11 21.93
C ASP A 311 8.39 2.60 21.98
N THR A 312 8.25 1.95 23.14
CA THR A 312 8.24 0.48 23.24
C THR A 312 7.11 -0.12 22.41
N ALA A 313 5.88 0.40 22.56
CA ALA A 313 4.74 -0.07 21.77
C ALA A 313 4.91 0.14 20.26
N LYS A 314 5.57 1.24 19.85
CA LYS A 314 5.95 1.44 18.44
C LYS A 314 6.94 0.39 17.97
N MET A 315 7.99 0.13 18.74
CA MET A 315 9.00 -0.87 18.39
C MET A 315 8.37 -2.27 18.27
N ASP A 316 7.53 -2.66 19.22
CA ASP A 316 6.82 -3.94 19.19
C ASP A 316 5.89 -4.05 17.98
N GLY A 317 5.16 -2.98 17.65
CA GLY A 317 4.31 -2.92 16.46
C GLY A 317 5.10 -3.05 15.16
N ILE A 318 6.24 -2.36 15.05
CA ILE A 318 7.14 -2.47 13.89
C ILE A 318 7.68 -3.90 13.79
N LEU A 319 8.18 -4.46 14.90
CA LEU A 319 8.72 -5.82 14.96
C LEU A 319 7.69 -6.86 14.51
N ARG A 320 6.45 -6.72 14.98
CA ARG A 320 5.34 -7.57 14.58
C ARG A 320 5.08 -7.46 13.07
N LYS A 321 4.94 -6.23 12.57
CA LYS A 321 4.68 -5.97 11.15
C LYS A 321 5.76 -6.52 10.22
N ILE A 322 7.05 -6.34 10.53
CA ILE A 322 8.16 -6.84 9.69
C ILE A 322 8.39 -8.35 9.82
N SER A 323 7.86 -8.98 10.87
CA SER A 323 7.99 -10.43 11.06
C SER A 323 7.05 -11.25 10.17
N MET A 324 6.07 -10.59 9.55
CA MET A 324 5.07 -11.17 8.67
C MET A 324 5.42 -10.95 7.19
N GLY A 325 4.67 -11.60 6.31
CA GLY A 325 4.66 -11.27 4.89
C GLY A 325 4.25 -9.81 4.67
N GLY A 326 4.57 -9.28 3.49
CA GLY A 326 4.24 -7.90 3.14
C GLY A 326 3.85 -7.80 1.67
N TYR A 327 2.85 -6.99 1.39
CA TYR A 327 2.40 -6.68 0.03
C TYR A 327 2.53 -5.21 -0.25
N ARG A 328 2.63 -4.87 -1.53
CA ARG A 328 2.33 -3.50 -1.96
C ARG A 328 0.83 -3.37 -2.15
N VAL A 329 0.28 -2.32 -1.54
CA VAL A 329 -1.15 -2.10 -1.47
C VAL A 329 -1.51 -0.71 -2.00
N LYS A 330 -2.61 -0.64 -2.73
CA LYS A 330 -3.31 0.62 -3.06
C LYS A 330 -4.77 0.50 -2.66
N ILE A 331 -5.24 1.47 -1.88
CA ILE A 331 -6.64 1.53 -1.46
C ILE A 331 -7.32 2.70 -2.17
N ARG A 332 -8.48 2.44 -2.76
CA ARG A 332 -9.34 3.43 -3.41
C ARG A 332 -10.73 3.39 -2.83
N VAL A 333 -11.31 4.57 -2.67
CA VAL A 333 -12.69 4.72 -2.24
C VAL A 333 -13.41 5.61 -3.24
N LEU A 334 -14.51 5.10 -3.78
CA LEU A 334 -15.41 5.81 -4.67
C LEU A 334 -16.80 5.89 -4.04
N TYR A 335 -17.44 7.03 -4.24
CA TYR A 335 -18.83 7.31 -3.91
C TYR A 335 -19.50 7.77 -5.19
N VAL A 336 -20.43 6.98 -5.70
CA VAL A 336 -21.15 7.25 -6.93
C VAL A 336 -22.60 7.57 -6.59
N ALA A 337 -23.09 8.69 -7.09
CA ALA A 337 -24.45 9.14 -6.85
C ALA A 337 -25.05 9.74 -8.13
N PRO A 338 -26.38 9.67 -8.33
CA PRO A 338 -27.03 10.38 -9.42
C PRO A 338 -26.71 11.89 -9.37
N LEU A 339 -26.74 12.55 -10.51
CA LEU A 339 -26.40 13.98 -10.59
C LEU A 339 -27.25 14.80 -9.59
N GLY A 340 -26.57 15.59 -8.75
CA GLY A 340 -27.20 16.42 -7.73
C GLY A 340 -27.50 15.72 -6.39
N GLN A 341 -27.34 14.40 -6.30
CA GLN A 341 -27.56 13.64 -5.05
C GLN A 341 -26.28 13.42 -4.24
N LEU A 342 -25.11 13.76 -4.80
CA LEU A 342 -23.83 13.65 -4.10
C LEU A 342 -23.78 14.56 -2.87
N THR A 343 -23.87 13.99 -1.67
CA THR A 343 -23.88 14.79 -0.42
C THR A 343 -22.52 14.81 0.29
N LYS A 344 -22.13 15.99 0.81
CA LYS A 344 -20.89 16.14 1.60
C LYS A 344 -20.84 15.28 2.87
N PRO A 345 -21.94 15.10 3.63
CA PRO A 345 -21.94 14.19 4.77
C PRO A 345 -21.56 12.76 4.39
N ASN A 346 -22.06 12.24 3.26
CA ASN A 346 -21.73 10.89 2.79
C ASN A 346 -20.24 10.80 2.41
N ILE A 347 -19.68 11.82 1.76
CA ILE A 347 -18.24 11.94 1.51
C ILE A 347 -17.42 11.88 2.82
N SER A 348 -17.86 12.60 3.86
CA SER A 348 -17.19 12.58 5.16
C SER A 348 -17.29 11.23 5.86
N ARG A 349 -18.42 10.51 5.74
CA ARG A 349 -18.54 9.11 6.22
C ARG A 349 -17.54 8.21 5.52
N ALA A 350 -17.37 8.41 4.20
CA ALA A 350 -16.48 7.60 3.40
C ALA A 350 -15.02 7.67 3.83
N ILE A 351 -14.58 8.84 4.30
CA ILE A 351 -13.24 9.01 4.85
C ILE A 351 -13.21 8.70 6.36
N GLY A 352 -14.31 8.97 7.06
CA GLY A 352 -14.47 8.75 8.48
C GLY A 352 -14.36 7.28 8.89
N GLY A 353 -14.87 6.35 8.06
CA GLY A 353 -14.78 4.91 8.31
C GLY A 353 -13.34 4.41 8.47
N PHE A 354 -12.38 4.97 7.73
CA PHE A 354 -10.97 4.60 7.86
C PHE A 354 -10.31 5.11 9.14
N LYS A 355 -10.91 6.08 9.86
CA LYS A 355 -10.31 6.63 11.07
C LYS A 355 -10.25 5.63 12.23
N GLN A 356 -11.09 4.61 12.23
CA GLN A 356 -11.08 3.61 13.30
C GLN A 356 -9.78 2.81 13.35
N PHE A 357 -9.08 2.68 12.21
CA PHE A 357 -7.81 1.96 12.09
C PHE A 357 -6.60 2.83 12.49
N ASN A 358 -6.83 4.11 12.79
CA ASN A 358 -5.78 5.06 13.12
C ASN A 358 -5.40 4.91 14.59
N THR A 359 -4.09 4.99 14.86
CA THR A 359 -3.60 5.15 16.24
C THR A 359 -2.67 6.36 16.31
N TYR A 360 -2.76 7.14 17.38
CA TYR A 360 -1.99 8.38 17.53
C TYR A 360 -0.46 8.16 17.52
N ASN A 361 -0.01 7.04 18.08
CA ASN A 361 1.40 6.67 18.17
C ASN A 361 1.89 5.80 17.01
N LEU A 362 1.01 5.31 16.14
CA LEU A 362 1.35 4.44 15.00
C LEU A 362 0.96 5.14 13.69
N ASN A 363 0.48 4.39 12.69
CA ASN A 363 0.07 4.95 11.42
C ASN A 363 -1.43 5.28 11.37
N SER A 364 -1.81 6.05 10.35
CA SER A 364 -3.18 6.48 10.10
C SER A 364 -3.46 6.69 8.62
N PHE A 365 -4.69 6.45 8.22
CA PHE A 365 -5.16 6.65 6.85
C PHE A 365 -5.63 8.07 6.59
N LYS A 366 -5.29 8.60 5.42
CA LYS A 366 -5.78 9.89 4.91
C LYS A 366 -6.09 9.81 3.41
N PRO A 367 -7.05 10.59 2.91
CA PRO A 367 -7.26 10.74 1.47
C PRO A 367 -6.07 11.48 0.86
N ASP A 368 -5.52 10.94 -0.22
CA ASP A 368 -4.42 11.57 -0.94
C ASP A 368 -4.84 12.93 -1.53
N PRO A 369 -4.13 14.03 -1.20
CA PRO A 369 -4.39 15.35 -1.75
C PRO A 369 -4.33 15.44 -3.28
N THR A 370 -3.57 14.54 -3.92
CA THR A 370 -3.34 14.58 -5.37
C THR A 370 -4.48 13.94 -6.15
N THR A 371 -5.04 12.84 -5.65
CA THR A 371 -6.14 12.10 -6.29
C THR A 371 -7.54 12.55 -5.85
N LYS A 372 -7.71 13.11 -4.65
CA LYS A 372 -9.04 13.51 -4.15
C LYS A 372 -9.80 14.43 -5.11
N THR A 373 -11.05 14.09 -5.43
CA THR A 373 -11.87 14.81 -6.42
C THR A 373 -12.51 16.09 -5.89
N ASN A 374 -12.61 16.26 -4.56
CA ASN A 374 -13.11 17.47 -3.93
C ASN A 374 -12.09 18.64 -3.93
N GLY A 375 -10.85 18.37 -4.32
CA GLY A 375 -9.81 19.38 -4.61
C GLY A 375 -9.36 19.32 -6.08
N PRO A 376 -8.66 20.32 -6.60
CA PRO A 376 -8.25 21.59 -5.97
C PRO A 376 -9.34 22.67 -6.02
N ASN A 377 -9.22 23.67 -5.14
CA ASN A 377 -10.15 24.82 -5.05
C ASN A 377 -9.66 26.06 -5.81
N TYR A 378 -8.48 25.99 -6.41
CA TYR A 378 -7.82 27.08 -7.14
C TYR A 378 -7.73 26.75 -8.63
N VAL A 379 -7.62 27.80 -9.47
CA VAL A 379 -7.32 27.79 -10.93
C VAL A 379 -7.98 26.66 -11.74
N MET A 380 -8.97 26.99 -12.57
CA MET A 380 -9.69 26.01 -13.41
C MET A 380 -10.28 24.84 -12.60
N LYS A 381 -10.89 25.16 -11.45
CA LYS A 381 -11.40 24.19 -10.47
C LYS A 381 -12.28 23.10 -11.10
N GLN A 382 -13.20 23.47 -11.99
CA GLN A 382 -14.14 22.54 -12.61
C GLN A 382 -13.40 21.57 -13.53
N THR A 383 -12.56 22.08 -14.44
CA THR A 383 -11.76 21.26 -15.36
C THR A 383 -10.83 20.31 -14.61
N ARG A 384 -10.14 20.80 -13.57
CA ARG A 384 -9.23 19.96 -12.76
C ARG A 384 -9.96 18.88 -11.99
N ARG A 385 -11.11 19.21 -11.39
CA ARG A 385 -11.94 18.24 -10.66
C ARG A 385 -12.53 17.19 -11.58
N TYR A 386 -13.05 17.60 -12.74
CA TYR A 386 -13.54 16.68 -13.77
C TYR A 386 -12.43 15.72 -14.21
N ARG A 387 -11.21 16.25 -14.47
CA ARG A 387 -10.06 15.43 -14.82
C ARG A 387 -9.74 14.41 -13.73
N ARG A 388 -9.70 14.82 -12.45
CA ARG A 388 -9.48 13.90 -11.32
C ARG A 388 -10.58 12.86 -11.17
N LYS A 389 -11.86 13.24 -11.30
CA LYS A 389 -12.99 12.29 -11.29
C LYS A 389 -12.82 11.23 -12.37
N ARG A 390 -12.47 11.66 -13.58
CA ARG A 390 -12.22 10.76 -14.70
C ARG A 390 -10.99 9.86 -14.47
N GLU A 391 -9.87 10.43 -14.02
CA GLU A 391 -8.63 9.69 -13.74
C GLU A 391 -8.86 8.61 -12.67
N ILE A 392 -9.47 8.95 -11.54
CA ILE A 392 -9.69 7.96 -10.47
C ILE A 392 -10.74 6.92 -10.85
N PHE A 393 -11.78 7.30 -11.58
CA PHE A 393 -12.80 6.37 -12.04
C PHE A 393 -12.23 5.36 -13.05
N LEU A 394 -11.43 5.83 -14.02
CA LEU A 394 -10.74 4.94 -14.95
C LEU A 394 -9.72 4.04 -14.24
N ALA A 395 -8.95 4.59 -13.30
CA ALA A 395 -8.01 3.79 -12.50
C ALA A 395 -8.75 2.71 -11.70
N TYR A 396 -9.94 3.02 -11.17
CA TYR A 396 -10.79 2.06 -10.48
C TYR A 396 -11.30 0.96 -11.42
N GLN A 397 -11.88 1.33 -12.57
CA GLN A 397 -12.41 0.39 -13.57
C GLN A 397 -11.31 -0.53 -14.13
N TRP A 398 -10.11 0.00 -14.36
CA TRP A 398 -8.98 -0.78 -14.86
C TRP A 398 -8.20 -1.51 -13.77
N ARG A 399 -8.62 -1.39 -12.50
CA ARG A 399 -7.94 -1.97 -11.33
C ARG A 399 -6.45 -1.59 -11.33
N ASP A 400 -6.16 -0.36 -11.71
CA ASP A 400 -4.83 0.04 -12.12
C ASP A 400 -3.89 0.14 -10.92
N PHE A 401 -2.77 -0.59 -10.91
CA PHE A 401 -1.77 -0.46 -9.85
C PHE A 401 -0.74 0.65 -10.14
N TRP A 402 -0.59 1.07 -11.39
CA TRP A 402 0.40 2.04 -11.90
C TRP A 402 1.83 1.78 -11.39
N GLY A 403 2.63 0.93 -12.04
CA GLY A 403 4.09 0.92 -11.89
C GLY A 403 4.71 -0.06 -10.88
N TYR A 404 6.00 -0.35 -11.05
CA TYR A 404 6.77 -1.28 -10.21
C TYR A 404 6.93 -0.81 -8.76
N ASP A 405 7.12 0.49 -8.55
CA ASP A 405 7.49 1.05 -7.24
C ASP A 405 6.35 1.75 -6.49
N GLU A 406 5.13 1.44 -6.86
CA GLU A 406 3.95 2.13 -6.37
C GLU A 406 3.21 1.37 -5.28
N GLY A 407 2.31 2.07 -4.58
CA GLY A 407 1.66 1.57 -3.36
C GLY A 407 2.54 1.68 -2.11
N TYR A 408 1.97 1.30 -0.97
CA TYR A 408 2.66 1.24 0.32
C TYR A 408 2.62 -0.18 0.88
N MET A 409 3.55 -0.50 1.78
CA MET A 409 3.67 -1.83 2.35
C MET A 409 2.64 -2.08 3.45
N MET A 410 1.95 -3.22 3.38
CA MET A 410 1.07 -3.70 4.45
C MET A 410 1.31 -5.19 4.71
N SER A 411 1.14 -5.60 5.98
CA SER A 411 1.23 -7.01 6.36
C SER A 411 -0.10 -7.74 6.16
N ASP A 412 -0.05 -9.09 6.17
CA ASP A 412 -1.24 -9.95 6.12
C ASP A 412 -2.27 -9.56 7.19
N GLU A 413 -1.82 -9.30 8.41
CA GLU A 413 -2.67 -8.90 9.54
C GLU A 413 -3.40 -7.58 9.30
N GLU A 414 -2.71 -6.57 8.77
CA GLU A 414 -3.33 -5.28 8.48
C GLU A 414 -4.35 -5.41 7.34
N LEU A 415 -4.02 -6.18 6.31
CA LEU A 415 -4.94 -6.47 5.20
C LEU A 415 -6.18 -7.21 5.67
N ALA A 416 -6.01 -8.24 6.49
CA ALA A 416 -7.10 -9.01 7.10
C ALA A 416 -7.97 -8.14 8.03
N THR A 417 -7.39 -7.11 8.64
CA THR A 417 -8.16 -6.16 9.46
C THR A 417 -9.01 -5.19 8.62
N LEU A 418 -8.50 -4.82 7.43
CA LEU A 418 -9.21 -3.92 6.51
C LEU A 418 -10.29 -4.63 5.71
N TYR A 419 -10.02 -5.87 5.31
CA TYR A 419 -10.90 -6.67 4.47
C TYR A 419 -10.91 -8.10 4.98
N HIS A 420 -12.04 -8.50 5.52
CA HIS A 420 -12.40 -9.88 5.82
C HIS A 420 -13.90 -10.03 5.63
N PHE A 421 -14.33 -11.28 5.47
CA PHE A 421 -15.75 -11.58 5.33
C PHE A 421 -16.49 -11.45 6.67
N PRO A 422 -17.80 -11.12 6.65
CA PRO A 422 -18.55 -10.93 7.88
C PRO A 422 -18.51 -12.18 8.75
N THR A 423 -18.21 -11.97 10.03
CA THR A 423 -18.18 -13.03 11.04
C THR A 423 -19.57 -13.26 11.62
N LYS A 424 -19.79 -14.40 12.31
CA LYS A 424 -21.02 -14.70 13.06
C LYS A 424 -21.39 -13.61 14.09
N TYR A 425 -20.40 -12.91 14.64
CA TYR A 425 -20.63 -11.81 15.58
C TYR A 425 -21.18 -10.55 14.89
N SER A 426 -21.02 -10.48 13.57
CA SER A 426 -21.47 -9.37 12.77
C SER A 426 -22.96 -9.48 12.45
N LYS A 427 -23.81 -8.88 13.27
CA LYS A 427 -25.28 -8.91 13.10
C LYS A 427 -25.80 -7.86 12.10
N ALA A 428 -24.93 -7.20 11.34
CA ALA A 428 -25.37 -6.13 10.46
C ALA A 428 -26.30 -6.69 9.35
N PRO A 429 -27.52 -6.13 9.18
CA PRO A 429 -28.48 -6.62 8.18
C PRO A 429 -28.04 -6.33 6.74
N ALA A 430 -26.93 -5.59 6.57
CA ALA A 430 -26.48 -5.15 5.27
C ALA A 430 -25.71 -6.21 4.48
N PHE A 431 -25.32 -7.34 5.07
CA PHE A 431 -24.59 -8.37 4.34
C PHE A 431 -25.54 -9.21 3.48
N GLU A 432 -25.22 -9.38 2.20
CA GLU A 432 -25.82 -10.46 1.41
C GLU A 432 -25.23 -11.79 1.91
N ARG A 433 -26.08 -12.72 2.35
CA ARG A 433 -25.67 -13.98 2.96
C ARG A 433 -26.13 -15.17 2.12
N ALA A 434 -25.28 -16.18 2.03
CA ALA A 434 -25.59 -17.42 1.33
C ALA A 434 -26.61 -18.23 2.15
N LYS A 435 -27.48 -18.98 1.47
CA LYS A 435 -28.39 -19.91 2.16
C LYS A 435 -27.57 -21.07 2.70
N ALA A 436 -27.77 -21.41 3.98
CA ALA A 436 -27.11 -22.53 4.61
C ALA A 436 -27.28 -23.83 3.78
N GLY A 437 -26.17 -24.54 3.52
CA GLY A 437 -26.18 -25.85 2.86
C GLY A 437 -26.04 -25.88 1.33
N VAL A 438 -25.70 -24.76 0.67
CA VAL A 438 -25.44 -24.72 -0.80
C VAL A 438 -23.94 -24.86 -1.14
N GLY A 439 -23.05 -24.75 -0.15
CA GLY A 439 -21.60 -24.79 -0.33
C GLY A 439 -21.06 -26.17 -0.70
N GLY A 440 -20.89 -26.41 -1.99
CA GLY A 440 -19.99 -27.42 -2.52
C GLY A 440 -19.12 -26.79 -3.60
N ALA A 441 -17.79 -26.95 -3.50
CA ALA A 441 -16.92 -26.67 -4.63
C ALA A 441 -17.38 -27.50 -5.85
N PRO A 442 -17.29 -27.00 -7.10
CA PRO A 442 -17.65 -27.78 -8.27
C PRO A 442 -16.93 -29.13 -8.24
N GLU A 443 -17.66 -30.24 -8.42
CA GLU A 443 -17.08 -31.58 -8.57
C GLU A 443 -16.26 -31.64 -9.87
N ASN A 444 -15.03 -31.13 -9.85
CA ASN A 444 -14.07 -31.34 -10.93
C ASN A 444 -12.64 -31.17 -10.39
N VAL A 445 -12.22 -32.15 -9.58
CA VAL A 445 -10.81 -32.53 -9.51
C VAL A 445 -10.65 -33.68 -10.52
N PRO A 446 -10.10 -33.46 -11.73
CA PRO A 446 -9.77 -34.57 -12.59
C PRO A 446 -8.65 -35.36 -11.93
N TYR A 447 -8.95 -36.59 -11.52
CA TYR A 447 -7.92 -37.59 -11.27
C TYR A 447 -7.30 -37.96 -12.62
N VAL A 448 -6.09 -37.44 -12.91
CA VAL A 448 -5.13 -38.06 -13.83
C VAL A 448 -3.73 -37.94 -13.24
#